data_AF-A0A3D1R3D3-F1
#
_entry.id   AF-A0A3D1R3D3-F1
#
_cell.length_a   1.000
_cell.length_b   1.000
_cell.length_c   1.000
_cell.angle_alpha   90.00
_cell.angle_beta   90.00
_cell.angle_gamma   90.00
#
_symmetry.space_group_name_H-M   'P 1'
#
loop_
_entity.id
_entity.type
_entity.pdbx_description
1 polymer ?
#
loop_
_entity_poly.entity_id
_entity_poly.type
_entity_poly.pdbx_seq_one_letter_code
_entity_poly.pdbx_strand_id
1 'polypeptide(L)'
;MVTFDDVLSTLVRTCEEAPGFGAVKRACCVRDLEGRVRLLLEADETIDLPTLEERLDSALGRWFAAPILGAGALARPPREPTRLASTLSSLEEPWPEAGWTDQATGTRRTAPAGRWRKVERRLSKRAWLARTSAQPPWPLTSNVPAIVTFFSFKGGVGRTTLLAATAWQLAAKGKRVVCVDLDLEAPGLGTLLGAESRRGVIDLLVDHLALGQADLTDALAPASALGDEASQVDVVPAGRLDEGYFE
;
A
#
# COMPACT_ATOMS: atom_id res chain seq x y z
N MET A 1 -17.13 -22.90 16.34
CA MET A 1 -15.68 -22.64 16.17
C MET A 1 -15.56 -21.37 15.34
N VAL A 2 -14.86 -20.34 15.83
CA VAL A 2 -14.71 -19.06 15.13
C VAL A 2 -13.71 -19.21 13.98
N THR A 3 -14.14 -18.86 12.76
CA THR A 3 -13.25 -18.84 11.59
C THR A 3 -12.48 -17.53 11.50
N PHE A 4 -11.47 -17.47 10.64
CA PHE A 4 -10.68 -16.25 10.40
C PHE A 4 -11.56 -15.05 9.97
N ASP A 5 -12.63 -15.29 9.22
CA ASP A 5 -13.55 -14.26 8.74
C ASP A 5 -14.46 -13.75 9.85
N ASP A 6 -14.73 -14.57 10.86
CA ASP A 6 -15.58 -14.25 12.01
C ASP A 6 -14.84 -13.52 13.13
N VAL A 7 -13.49 -13.52 13.15
CA VAL A 7 -12.69 -13.00 14.28
C VAL A 7 -13.04 -11.55 14.59
N LEU A 8 -13.09 -10.69 13.57
CA LEU A 8 -13.28 -9.25 13.75
C LEU A 8 -14.71 -8.93 14.23
N SER A 9 -15.72 -9.56 13.64
CA SER A 9 -17.13 -9.36 14.04
C SER A 9 -17.39 -9.94 15.43
N THR A 10 -16.81 -11.11 15.75
CA THR A 10 -16.93 -11.75 17.06
C THR A 10 -16.25 -10.93 18.14
N LEU A 11 -15.07 -10.36 17.86
CA LEU A 11 -14.36 -9.47 18.79
C LEU A 11 -15.19 -8.23 19.09
N VAL A 12 -15.69 -7.53 18.06
CA VAL A 12 -16.50 -6.32 18.26
C VAL A 12 -17.77 -6.64 19.05
N ARG A 13 -18.48 -7.72 18.68
CA ARG A 13 -19.66 -8.18 19.43
C ARG A 13 -19.35 -8.44 20.90
N THR A 14 -18.32 -9.25 21.16
CA THR A 14 -17.98 -9.69 22.52
C THR A 14 -17.68 -8.49 23.41
N CYS A 15 -16.99 -7.49 22.86
CA CYS A 15 -16.73 -6.23 23.54
C CYS A 15 -17.99 -5.38 23.74
N GLU A 16 -18.76 -5.10 22.68
CA GLU A 16 -19.93 -4.23 22.74
C GLU A 16 -21.06 -4.79 23.61
N GLU A 17 -21.15 -6.12 23.73
CA GLU A 17 -22.07 -6.82 24.64
C GLU A 17 -21.46 -7.05 26.04
N ALA A 18 -20.25 -6.58 26.31
CA ALA A 18 -19.64 -6.69 27.63
C ALA A 18 -20.19 -5.62 28.59
N PRO A 19 -20.52 -5.99 29.84
CA PRO A 19 -20.86 -5.02 30.86
C PRO A 19 -19.76 -3.95 31.02
N GLY A 20 -20.15 -2.67 31.07
CA GLY A 20 -19.21 -1.56 31.25
C GLY A 20 -18.44 -1.12 30.00
N PHE A 21 -18.50 -1.85 28.88
CA PHE A 21 -17.77 -1.47 27.67
C PHE A 21 -18.28 -0.16 27.03
N GLY A 22 -19.50 0.25 27.34
CA GLY A 22 -20.04 1.56 26.94
C GLY A 22 -19.19 2.75 27.40
N ALA A 23 -18.44 2.60 28.50
CA ALA A 23 -17.51 3.61 29.03
C ALA A 23 -16.18 3.69 28.27
N VAL A 24 -15.91 2.76 27.33
CA VAL A 24 -14.73 2.81 26.47
C VAL A 24 -14.88 3.93 25.46
N LYS A 25 -13.98 4.91 25.55
CA LYS A 25 -13.87 6.01 24.60
C LYS A 25 -13.25 5.56 23.29
N ARG A 26 -12.20 4.73 23.36
CA ARG A 26 -11.48 4.22 22.19
C ARG A 26 -11.12 2.75 22.36
N ALA A 27 -11.42 1.97 21.34
CA ALA A 27 -11.03 0.56 21.23
C ALA A 27 -10.27 0.35 19.92
N CYS A 28 -9.00 -0.03 20.00
CA CYS A 28 -8.18 -0.37 18.84
C CYS A 28 -7.95 -1.88 18.77
N CYS A 29 -8.40 -2.49 17.67
CA CYS A 29 -8.10 -3.88 17.34
C CYS A 29 -6.78 -3.97 16.57
N VAL A 30 -5.78 -4.62 17.15
CA VAL A 30 -4.49 -4.90 16.52
C VAL A 30 -4.53 -6.32 15.97
N ARG A 31 -4.45 -6.48 14.64
CA ARG A 31 -4.40 -7.80 14.00
C ARG A 31 -3.01 -8.07 13.43
N ASP A 32 -2.42 -9.19 13.83
CA ASP A 32 -1.11 -9.64 13.36
C ASP A 32 -1.19 -10.38 12.01
N LEU A 33 -0.02 -10.79 11.49
CA LEU A 33 0.10 -11.49 10.20
C LEU A 33 -0.50 -12.90 10.22
N GLU A 34 -0.63 -13.51 11.40
CA GLU A 34 -1.26 -14.82 11.59
C GLU A 34 -2.78 -14.70 11.78
N GLY A 35 -3.31 -13.47 11.82
CA GLY A 35 -4.72 -13.19 11.98
C GLY A 35 -5.19 -13.11 13.43
N ARG A 36 -4.28 -13.26 14.41
CA ARG A 36 -4.59 -13.07 15.83
C ARG A 36 -4.85 -11.62 16.13
N VAL A 37 -5.68 -11.37 17.15
CA VAL A 37 -6.15 -10.05 17.54
C VAL A 37 -5.80 -9.75 18.99
N ARG A 38 -5.28 -8.55 19.23
CA ARG A 38 -5.11 -7.96 20.55
C ARG A 38 -5.90 -6.66 20.62
N LEU A 39 -6.42 -6.34 21.80
CA LEU A 39 -7.13 -5.09 22.05
C LEU A 39 -6.26 -4.08 22.78
N LEU A 40 -6.39 -2.83 22.38
CA LEU A 40 -5.95 -1.64 23.09
C LEU A 40 -7.19 -0.82 23.46
N LEU A 41 -7.40 -0.54 24.75
CA LEU A 41 -8.54 0.22 25.25
C LEU A 41 -8.11 1.51 25.94
N GLU A 42 -8.83 2.59 25.65
CA GLU A 42 -8.78 3.87 26.34
C GLU A 42 -10.16 4.15 26.93
N ALA A 43 -10.22 4.34 28.25
CA ALA A 43 -11.44 4.68 28.98
C ALA A 43 -11.14 5.75 30.04
N ASP A 44 -12.16 6.53 30.37
CA ASP A 44 -12.10 7.53 31.44
C ASP A 44 -12.38 6.91 32.82
N GLU A 45 -13.01 5.73 32.85
CA GLU A 45 -13.36 4.96 34.06
C GLU A 45 -12.70 3.57 34.05
N THR A 46 -12.60 2.94 35.23
CA THR A 46 -12.07 1.58 35.36
C THR A 46 -13.04 0.56 34.80
N ILE A 47 -12.51 -0.37 33.99
CA ILE A 47 -13.24 -1.51 33.43
C ILE A 47 -12.60 -2.79 33.94
N ASP A 48 -13.42 -3.82 34.18
CA ASP A 48 -12.95 -5.14 34.57
C ASP A 48 -12.31 -5.88 33.37
N LEU A 49 -11.04 -5.55 33.12
CA LEU A 49 -10.25 -6.13 32.03
C LEU A 49 -10.10 -7.66 32.14
N PRO A 50 -9.81 -8.25 33.32
CA PRO A 50 -9.75 -9.72 33.46
C PRO A 50 -11.01 -10.43 32.98
N THR A 51 -12.20 -9.98 33.40
CA THR A 51 -13.46 -10.57 32.95
C THR A 51 -13.67 -10.40 31.44
N LEU A 52 -13.27 -9.26 30.88
CA LEU A 52 -13.34 -9.03 29.44
C LEU A 52 -12.36 -9.93 28.67
N GLU A 53 -11.15 -10.13 29.19
CA GLU A 53 -10.14 -11.04 28.64
C GLU A 53 -10.66 -12.48 28.62
N GLU A 54 -11.26 -12.97 29.71
CA GLU A 54 -11.86 -14.30 29.77
C GLU A 54 -12.98 -14.47 28.75
N ARG A 55 -13.85 -13.47 28.60
CA ARG A 55 -14.93 -13.49 27.57
C ARG A 55 -14.36 -13.54 26.16
N LEU A 56 -13.30 -12.78 25.88
CA LEU A 56 -12.64 -12.77 24.57
C LEU A 56 -11.91 -14.07 24.29
N ASP A 57 -11.20 -14.63 25.27
CA ASP A 57 -10.53 -15.92 25.16
C ASP A 57 -11.54 -17.04 24.91
N SER A 58 -12.66 -17.05 25.63
CA SER A 58 -13.76 -18.00 25.40
C SER A 58 -14.38 -17.85 24.00
N ALA A 59 -14.58 -16.61 23.54
CA ALA A 59 -15.23 -16.35 22.25
C ALA A 59 -14.31 -16.61 21.05
N LEU A 60 -13.03 -16.24 21.13
CA LEU A 60 -12.09 -16.22 20.01
C LEU A 60 -11.05 -17.36 20.08
N GLY A 61 -10.83 -17.95 21.25
CA GLY A 61 -9.83 -18.97 21.50
C GLY A 61 -8.45 -18.55 21.02
N ARG A 62 -7.81 -19.40 20.21
CA ARG A 62 -6.46 -19.17 19.65
C ARG A 62 -6.29 -17.85 18.90
N TRP A 63 -7.38 -17.21 18.46
CA TRP A 63 -7.33 -15.95 17.74
C TRP A 63 -7.11 -14.76 18.67
N PHE A 64 -7.40 -14.85 19.96
CA PHE A 64 -7.17 -13.76 20.90
C PHE A 64 -5.76 -13.83 21.48
N ALA A 65 -5.09 -12.68 21.52
CA ALA A 65 -3.75 -12.52 22.07
C ALA A 65 -3.81 -11.59 23.30
N ALA A 66 -4.04 -12.17 24.48
CA ALA A 66 -3.92 -11.48 25.75
C ALA A 66 -2.49 -10.94 25.99
N PRO A 67 -2.30 -9.96 26.88
CA PRO A 67 -3.34 -9.20 27.59
C PRO A 67 -3.93 -8.07 26.73
N ILE A 68 -5.08 -7.54 27.16
CA ILE A 68 -5.60 -6.24 26.72
C ILE A 68 -4.63 -5.16 27.18
N LEU A 69 -4.24 -4.29 26.26
CA LEU A 69 -3.43 -3.13 26.57
C LEU A 69 -4.36 -2.00 27.02
N GLY A 70 -4.09 -1.41 28.18
CA GLY A 70 -4.81 -0.24 28.66
C GLY A 70 -4.00 1.05 28.44
N ALA A 71 -4.70 2.10 28.04
CA ALA A 71 -4.20 3.48 28.02
C ALA A 71 -5.02 4.37 28.97
N GLY A 72 -4.49 5.54 29.34
CA GLY A 72 -5.17 6.46 30.26
C GLY A 72 -5.42 5.83 31.63
N ALA A 73 -6.67 5.85 32.10
CA ALA A 73 -7.07 5.26 33.39
C ALA A 73 -6.89 3.73 33.46
N LEU A 74 -6.73 3.06 32.31
CA LEU A 74 -6.52 1.62 32.22
C LEU A 74 -5.04 1.22 32.14
N ALA A 75 -4.10 2.18 32.13
CA ALA A 75 -2.67 1.90 32.02
C ALA A 75 -2.17 1.11 33.25
N ARG A 76 -1.62 -0.10 33.02
CA ARG A 76 -1.03 -0.95 34.05
C ARG A 76 0.49 -1.02 33.88
N PRO A 77 1.30 -0.97 34.96
CA PRO A 77 2.73 -1.28 34.89
C PRO A 77 2.95 -2.76 34.52
N PRO A 78 4.08 -3.13 33.87
CA PRO A 78 5.30 -2.36 33.62
C PRO A 78 5.22 -1.38 32.42
N ARG A 79 6.27 -0.57 32.21
CA ARG A 79 6.34 0.49 31.18
C ARG A 79 6.26 -0.02 29.72
N GLU A 80 6.57 -1.28 29.47
CA GLU A 80 6.61 -1.86 28.12
C GLU A 80 5.23 -1.95 27.45
N PRO A 81 4.18 -2.50 28.09
CA PRO A 81 2.79 -2.37 27.64
C PRO A 81 2.36 -0.94 27.30
N THR A 82 2.78 0.04 28.12
CA THR A 82 2.48 1.47 27.90
C THR A 82 3.18 2.02 26.66
N ARG A 83 4.44 1.65 26.42
CA ARG A 83 5.20 2.05 25.22
C ARG A 83 4.65 1.42 23.94
N LEU A 84 4.22 0.16 24.02
CA LEU A 84 3.54 -0.53 22.92
C LEU A 84 2.20 0.14 22.61
N ALA A 85 1.40 0.45 23.64
CA ALA A 85 0.15 1.20 23.48
C ALA A 85 0.38 2.55 22.77
N SER A 86 1.37 3.34 23.21
CA SER A 86 1.67 4.62 22.56
C SER A 86 2.12 4.47 21.10
N THR A 87 2.87 3.42 20.77
CA THR A 87 3.30 3.14 19.39
C THR A 87 2.11 2.75 18.53
N LEU A 88 1.20 1.91 19.04
CA LEU A 88 -0.01 1.49 18.34
C LEU A 88 -0.97 2.65 18.10
N SER A 89 -1.11 3.56 19.07
CA SER A 89 -1.93 4.76 18.91
C SER A 89 -1.46 5.70 17.80
N SER A 90 -0.18 5.66 17.39
CA SER A 90 0.30 6.41 16.22
C SER A 90 0.03 5.72 14.87
N LEU A 91 -0.32 4.44 14.88
CA LEU A 91 -0.51 3.62 13.68
C LEU A 91 -1.99 3.29 13.41
N GLU A 92 -2.87 3.56 14.36
CA GLU A 92 -4.28 3.20 14.27
C GLU A 92 -5.05 4.07 13.26
N GLU A 93 -5.88 3.42 12.46
CA GLU A 93 -6.82 4.09 11.56
C GLU A 93 -8.26 3.93 12.07
N PRO A 94 -9.16 4.90 11.80
CA PRO A 94 -10.59 4.73 12.07
C PRO A 94 -11.14 3.46 11.41
N TRP A 95 -12.00 2.73 12.11
CA TRP A 95 -12.67 1.54 11.57
C TRP A 95 -14.19 1.75 11.52
N PRO A 96 -14.71 2.48 10.51
CA PRO A 96 -16.12 2.84 10.45
C PRO A 96 -17.05 1.64 10.20
N GLU A 97 -16.54 0.56 9.61
CA GLU A 97 -17.32 -0.66 9.36
C GLU A 97 -17.34 -1.65 10.54
N ALA A 98 -16.75 -1.28 11.68
CA ALA A 98 -16.76 -2.11 12.89
C ALA A 98 -18.20 -2.44 13.28
N GLY A 99 -18.52 -3.73 13.31
CA GLY A 99 -19.88 -4.20 13.50
C GLY A 99 -19.96 -5.71 13.58
N TRP A 100 -21.13 -6.22 13.93
CA TRP A 100 -21.39 -7.63 14.11
C TRP A 100 -22.79 -8.00 13.66
N THR A 101 -23.01 -9.28 13.37
CA THR A 101 -24.35 -9.78 13.12
C THR A 101 -24.95 -10.27 14.44
N ASP A 102 -26.10 -9.74 14.77
CA ASP A 102 -26.90 -10.19 15.91
C ASP A 102 -27.39 -11.62 15.64
N GLN A 103 -27.08 -12.56 16.53
CA GLN A 103 -27.39 -13.97 16.30
C GLN A 103 -28.88 -14.31 16.48
N ALA A 104 -29.63 -13.49 17.23
CA ALA A 104 -31.05 -13.71 17.46
C ALA A 104 -31.91 -13.20 16.28
N THR A 105 -31.48 -12.10 15.66
CA THR A 105 -32.25 -11.39 14.63
C THR A 105 -31.64 -11.48 13.23
N GLY A 106 -30.40 -11.95 13.10
CA GLY A 106 -29.65 -11.98 11.83
C GLY A 106 -29.30 -10.58 11.28
N THR A 107 -29.59 -9.52 12.03
CA THR A 107 -29.42 -8.14 11.58
C THR A 107 -28.00 -7.66 11.87
N ARG A 108 -27.39 -6.96 10.92
CA ARG A 108 -26.08 -6.34 11.12
C ARG A 108 -26.20 -5.11 12.02
N ARG A 109 -25.49 -5.13 13.14
CA ARG A 109 -25.28 -3.99 14.03
C ARG A 109 -23.94 -3.34 13.71
N THR A 110 -23.92 -2.01 13.76
CA THR A 110 -22.69 -1.22 13.64
C THR A 110 -22.32 -0.72 15.03
N ALA A 111 -21.03 -0.78 15.35
CA ALA A 111 -20.55 -0.22 16.61
C ALA A 111 -20.68 1.32 16.61
N PRO A 112 -20.72 1.96 17.80
CA PRO A 112 -20.80 3.41 17.88
C PRO A 112 -19.71 4.12 17.09
N ALA A 113 -20.11 5.15 16.35
CA ALA A 113 -19.23 5.91 15.48
C ALA A 113 -18.05 6.51 16.28
N GLY A 114 -16.85 6.38 15.74
CA GLY A 114 -15.63 6.98 16.32
C GLY A 114 -14.98 6.19 17.46
N ARG A 115 -15.63 5.15 18.01
CA ARG A 115 -15.05 4.32 19.08
C ARG A 115 -13.97 3.37 18.57
N TRP A 116 -14.25 2.70 17.46
CA TRP A 116 -13.41 1.61 16.95
C TRP A 116 -12.34 2.09 15.99
N ARG A 117 -11.13 1.59 16.22
CA ARG A 117 -9.96 1.75 15.37
C ARG A 117 -9.32 0.41 15.12
N LYS A 118 -8.43 0.36 14.13
CA LYS A 118 -7.68 -0.86 13.83
C LYS A 118 -6.24 -0.55 13.45
N VAL A 119 -5.37 -1.49 13.78
CA VAL A 119 -4.03 -1.62 13.22
C VAL A 119 -3.97 -3.00 12.59
N GLU A 120 -4.00 -3.07 11.26
CA GLU A 120 -3.95 -4.34 10.55
C GLU A 120 -2.62 -4.46 9.80
N ARG A 121 -1.76 -5.38 10.24
CA ARG A 121 -0.61 -5.78 9.43
C ARG A 121 -1.10 -6.78 8.38
N ARG A 122 -1.52 -6.25 7.23
CA ARG A 122 -1.93 -7.08 6.10
C ARG A 122 -0.71 -7.68 5.42
N LEU A 123 -0.77 -8.99 5.12
CA LEU A 123 0.10 -9.59 4.11
C LEU A 123 0.02 -8.77 2.81
N SER A 124 1.18 -8.42 2.25
CA SER A 124 1.30 -7.68 0.99
C SER A 124 0.50 -8.36 -0.13
N LYS A 125 0.05 -7.59 -1.14
CA LYS A 125 -0.71 -8.04 -2.34
C LYS A 125 -2.23 -8.18 -2.19
N ARG A 126 -2.86 -7.86 -1.04
CA ARG A 126 -4.34 -7.77 -0.96
C ARG A 126 -4.97 -6.76 -1.92
N ALA A 127 -4.21 -5.76 -2.38
CA ALA A 127 -4.65 -4.84 -3.45
C ALA A 127 -5.04 -5.57 -4.75
N TRP A 128 -4.50 -6.77 -5.00
CA TRP A 128 -4.84 -7.59 -6.16
C TRP A 128 -6.25 -8.20 -6.06
N LEU A 129 -6.79 -8.28 -4.84
CA LEU A 129 -8.12 -8.82 -4.54
C LEU A 129 -9.12 -7.72 -4.19
N ALA A 130 -8.66 -6.48 -4.01
CA ALA A 130 -9.53 -5.35 -3.73
C ALA A 130 -10.21 -4.89 -5.03
N ARG A 131 -11.54 -4.73 -5.01
CA ARG A 131 -12.31 -4.15 -6.14
C ARG A 131 -12.20 -2.62 -6.21
N THR A 132 -11.39 -2.01 -5.34
CA THR A 132 -11.18 -0.57 -5.33
C THR A 132 -10.34 -0.18 -6.54
N SER A 133 -10.94 0.57 -7.47
CA SER A 133 -10.20 1.20 -8.56
C SER A 133 -9.11 2.09 -7.94
N ALA A 134 -7.85 1.81 -8.27
CA ALA A 134 -6.77 2.68 -7.89
C ALA A 134 -7.04 4.06 -8.49
N GLN A 135 -7.11 5.09 -7.63
CA GLN A 135 -7.16 6.47 -8.12
C GLN A 135 -5.80 6.78 -8.73
N PRO A 136 -5.76 7.22 -10.00
CA PRO A 136 -4.50 7.57 -10.62
C PRO A 136 -3.90 8.78 -9.88
N PRO A 137 -2.57 8.84 -9.70
CA PRO A 137 -1.89 9.96 -9.04
C PRO A 137 -2.07 11.30 -9.75
N TRP A 138 -2.58 11.30 -10.99
CA TRP A 138 -2.94 12.48 -11.77
C TRP A 138 -4.27 12.27 -12.50
N PRO A 139 -5.02 13.34 -12.83
CA PRO A 139 -6.26 13.23 -13.61
C PRO A 139 -6.03 12.57 -14.97
N LEU A 140 -6.90 11.65 -15.35
CA LEU A 140 -6.93 11.09 -16.70
C LEU A 140 -7.67 12.07 -17.62
N THR A 141 -6.93 12.86 -18.37
CA THR A 141 -7.48 13.78 -19.36
C THR A 141 -7.61 13.11 -20.73
N SER A 142 -8.64 13.46 -21.48
CA SER A 142 -8.80 12.99 -22.86
C SER A 142 -7.83 13.73 -23.79
N ASN A 143 -7.44 13.09 -24.89
CA ASN A 143 -6.56 13.64 -25.93
C ASN A 143 -5.14 14.04 -25.46
N VAL A 144 -4.69 13.55 -24.29
CA VAL A 144 -3.27 13.58 -23.92
C VAL A 144 -2.68 12.17 -23.99
N PRO A 145 -1.35 12.03 -24.19
CA PRO A 145 -0.68 10.73 -24.08
C PRO A 145 -0.87 10.13 -22.68
N ALA A 146 -1.20 8.84 -22.62
CA ALA A 146 -1.24 8.13 -21.35
C ALA A 146 0.18 7.90 -20.82
N ILE A 147 0.42 8.24 -19.55
CA ILE A 147 1.68 7.94 -18.86
C ILE A 147 1.51 6.62 -18.12
N VAL A 148 2.32 5.63 -18.48
CA VAL A 148 2.29 4.28 -17.88
C VAL A 148 3.68 3.95 -17.34
N THR A 149 3.76 3.65 -16.04
CA THR A 149 5.02 3.37 -15.35
C THR A 149 5.17 1.87 -15.10
N PHE A 150 6.32 1.30 -15.45
CA PHE A 150 6.70 -0.08 -15.17
C PHE A 150 7.68 -0.13 -14.00
N PHE A 151 7.18 -0.43 -12.79
CA PHE A 151 7.95 -0.38 -11.55
C PHE A 151 7.93 -1.71 -10.78
N SER A 152 9.03 -2.03 -10.10
CA SER A 152 9.14 -3.15 -9.15
C SER A 152 10.27 -2.89 -8.17
N PHE A 153 10.09 -3.33 -6.93
CA PHE A 153 11.11 -3.30 -5.88
C PHE A 153 12.25 -4.30 -6.06
N LYS A 154 12.07 -5.33 -6.90
CA LYS A 154 13.07 -6.38 -7.11
C LYS A 154 13.71 -6.25 -8.49
N GLY A 155 15.04 -6.32 -8.55
CA GLY A 155 15.79 -6.49 -9.80
C GLY A 155 15.45 -7.80 -10.52
N GLY A 156 15.63 -7.84 -11.84
CA GLY A 156 15.53 -9.08 -12.63
C GLY A 156 14.11 -9.63 -12.86
N VAL A 157 13.05 -8.89 -12.51
CA VAL A 157 11.66 -9.35 -12.72
C VAL A 157 11.11 -9.10 -14.14
N GLY A 158 11.93 -8.56 -15.05
CA GLY A 158 11.54 -8.31 -16.45
C GLY A 158 10.82 -6.98 -16.72
N ARG A 159 11.02 -5.93 -15.91
CA ARG A 159 10.38 -4.61 -16.11
C ARG A 159 10.67 -4.02 -17.50
N THR A 160 11.95 -3.90 -17.84
CA THR A 160 12.43 -3.31 -19.10
C THR A 160 11.95 -4.11 -20.29
N THR A 161 11.97 -5.45 -20.19
CA THR A 161 11.42 -6.36 -21.20
C THR A 161 9.92 -6.17 -21.39
N LEU A 162 9.16 -6.06 -20.30
CA LEU A 162 7.72 -5.84 -20.36
C LEU A 162 7.36 -4.47 -20.95
N LEU A 163 8.14 -3.44 -20.63
CA LEU A 163 8.00 -2.11 -21.23
C LEU A 163 8.23 -2.19 -22.75
N ALA A 164 9.34 -2.79 -23.20
CA ALA A 164 9.65 -2.96 -24.62
C ALA A 164 8.57 -3.76 -25.36
N ALA A 165 8.10 -4.88 -24.78
CA ALA A 165 7.03 -5.69 -25.36
C ALA A 165 5.69 -4.93 -25.42
N THR A 166 5.40 -4.06 -24.45
CA THR A 166 4.20 -3.22 -24.45
C THR A 166 4.29 -2.14 -25.54
N ALA A 167 5.45 -1.49 -25.67
CA ALA A 167 5.72 -0.50 -26.70
C ALA A 167 5.54 -1.09 -28.10
N TRP A 168 6.11 -2.28 -28.35
CA TRP A 168 5.93 -3.01 -29.60
C TRP A 168 4.46 -3.31 -29.90
N GLN A 169 3.71 -3.84 -28.94
CA GLN A 169 2.28 -4.13 -29.15
C GLN A 169 1.43 -2.88 -29.40
N LEU A 170 1.79 -1.74 -28.81
CA LEU A 170 1.12 -0.47 -29.06
C LEU A 170 1.48 0.08 -30.44
N ALA A 171 2.74 0.00 -30.83
CA ALA A 171 3.24 0.36 -32.15
C ALA A 171 2.58 -0.48 -33.26
N ALA A 172 2.46 -1.79 -33.07
CA ALA A 172 1.74 -2.71 -33.96
C ALA A 172 0.26 -2.34 -34.13
N LYS A 173 -0.32 -1.62 -33.17
CA LYS A 173 -1.69 -1.07 -33.23
C LYS A 173 -1.74 0.35 -33.82
N GLY A 174 -0.66 0.81 -34.45
CA GLY A 174 -0.53 2.13 -35.06
C GLY A 174 -0.43 3.28 -34.05
N LYS A 175 -0.03 3.01 -32.81
CA LYS A 175 0.20 4.06 -31.80
C LYS A 175 1.65 4.53 -31.86
N ARG A 176 1.85 5.84 -31.71
CA ARG A 176 3.18 6.41 -31.44
C ARG A 176 3.49 6.29 -29.96
N VAL A 177 4.65 5.77 -29.62
CA VAL A 177 5.06 5.47 -28.25
C VAL A 177 6.39 6.16 -27.98
N VAL A 178 6.49 6.82 -26.83
CA VAL A 178 7.77 7.28 -26.28
C VAL A 178 8.08 6.43 -25.06
N CYS A 179 9.22 5.75 -25.08
CA CYS A 179 9.73 4.98 -23.97
C CYS A 179 10.82 5.77 -23.25
N VAL A 180 10.76 5.85 -21.92
CA VAL A 180 11.72 6.64 -21.12
C VAL A 180 12.38 5.70 -20.11
N ASP A 181 13.72 5.64 -20.13
CA ASP A 181 14.49 4.82 -19.19
C ASP A 181 14.80 5.61 -17.91
N LEU A 182 14.05 5.34 -16.85
CA LEU A 182 14.24 5.94 -15.52
C LEU A 182 15.07 5.04 -14.59
N ASP A 183 15.61 3.91 -15.08
CA ASP A 183 16.51 3.05 -14.30
C ASP A 183 17.94 3.61 -14.41
N LEU A 184 18.22 4.69 -13.67
CA LEU A 184 19.49 5.44 -13.80
C LEU A 184 20.70 4.66 -13.27
N GLU A 185 20.50 3.76 -12.31
CA GLU A 185 21.57 2.95 -11.69
C GLU A 185 21.97 1.75 -12.57
N ALA A 186 21.02 1.15 -13.28
CA ALA A 186 21.25 -0.01 -14.14
C ALA A 186 20.43 0.09 -15.44
N PRO A 187 20.71 1.09 -16.29
CA PRO A 187 19.96 1.34 -17.51
C PRO A 187 20.14 0.21 -18.52
N GLY A 188 19.13 0.00 -19.36
CA GLY A 188 19.18 -1.08 -20.35
C GLY A 188 18.14 -1.01 -21.45
N LEU A 189 17.21 -0.05 -21.39
CA LEU A 189 16.17 0.10 -22.38
C LEU A 189 16.72 0.55 -23.74
N GLY A 190 17.66 1.50 -23.74
CA GLY A 190 18.32 2.00 -24.96
C GLY A 190 19.01 0.85 -25.71
N THR A 191 19.81 0.06 -25.01
CA THR A 191 20.47 -1.15 -25.57
C THR A 191 19.45 -2.17 -26.06
N LEU A 192 18.40 -2.45 -25.28
CA LEU A 192 17.37 -3.43 -25.63
C LEU A 192 16.60 -3.04 -26.90
N LEU A 193 16.36 -1.74 -27.10
CA LEU A 193 15.62 -1.20 -28.25
C LEU A 193 16.53 -0.73 -29.40
N GLY A 194 17.85 -0.85 -29.26
CA GLY A 194 18.83 -0.35 -30.23
C GLY A 194 18.69 1.16 -30.46
N ALA A 195 18.40 1.92 -29.40
CA ALA A 195 18.18 3.35 -29.44
C ALA A 195 19.26 4.07 -28.62
N GLU A 196 20.16 4.75 -29.33
CA GLU A 196 21.25 5.52 -28.74
C GLU A 196 21.08 7.00 -29.08
N SER A 197 21.18 7.85 -28.06
CA SER A 197 21.12 9.30 -28.18
C SER A 197 22.34 9.92 -27.52
N ARG A 198 22.67 11.16 -27.91
CA ARG A 198 23.80 11.89 -27.32
C ARG A 198 23.51 12.29 -25.88
N ARG A 199 22.24 12.56 -25.57
CA ARG A 199 21.73 12.97 -24.27
C ARG A 199 20.63 12.00 -23.83
N GLY A 200 20.35 11.93 -22.54
CA GLY A 200 19.25 11.12 -22.01
C GLY A 200 18.58 11.77 -20.81
N VAL A 201 17.85 10.95 -20.06
CA VAL A 201 17.09 11.39 -18.88
C VAL A 201 17.97 12.15 -17.86
N ILE A 202 19.20 11.69 -17.60
CA ILE A 202 20.11 12.35 -16.66
C ILE A 202 20.38 13.78 -17.09
N ASP A 203 20.77 13.99 -18.36
CA ASP A 203 21.03 15.34 -18.90
C ASP A 203 19.80 16.25 -18.75
N LEU A 204 18.61 15.73 -19.06
CA LEU A 204 17.36 16.47 -18.96
C LEU A 204 17.04 16.87 -17.51
N LEU A 205 17.29 15.97 -16.55
CA LEU A 205 17.07 16.24 -15.14
C LEU A 205 18.07 17.27 -14.60
N VAL A 206 19.35 17.14 -14.95
CA VAL A 206 20.41 18.06 -14.53
C VAL A 206 20.16 19.46 -15.09
N ASP A 207 19.86 19.57 -16.38
CA ASP A 207 19.51 20.84 -17.03
C ASP A 207 18.29 21.50 -16.36
N HIS A 208 17.24 20.72 -16.11
CA HIS A 208 16.03 21.23 -15.46
C HIS A 208 16.32 21.77 -14.06
N LEU A 209 17.14 21.08 -13.28
CA LEU A 209 17.51 21.52 -11.94
C LEU A 209 18.39 22.79 -11.97
N ALA A 210 19.27 22.92 -12.96
CA ALA A 210 20.18 24.06 -13.08
C ALA A 210 19.53 25.30 -13.70
N LEU A 211 18.69 25.12 -14.72
CA LEU A 211 18.17 26.18 -15.59
C LEU A 211 16.65 26.40 -15.46
N GLY A 212 15.94 25.52 -14.75
CA GLY A 212 14.48 25.53 -14.67
C GLY A 212 13.78 25.08 -15.97
N GLN A 213 14.54 24.61 -16.96
CA GLN A 213 14.05 24.20 -18.28
C GLN A 213 14.78 22.94 -18.72
N ALA A 214 14.10 22.07 -19.47
CA ALA A 214 14.71 20.89 -20.07
C ALA A 214 14.67 21.02 -21.60
N ASP A 215 15.83 20.98 -22.24
CA ASP A 215 15.95 20.92 -23.69
C ASP A 215 15.97 19.47 -24.15
N LEU A 216 14.96 19.04 -24.89
CA LEU A 216 14.84 17.67 -25.41
C LEU A 216 15.72 17.39 -26.63
N THR A 217 16.45 18.40 -27.13
CA THR A 217 17.34 18.26 -28.27
C THR A 217 18.37 17.16 -28.01
N ASP A 218 18.53 16.25 -28.99
CA ASP A 218 19.41 15.08 -28.96
C ASP A 218 19.16 14.08 -27.81
N ALA A 219 18.00 14.15 -27.13
CA ALA A 219 17.62 13.23 -26.07
C ALA A 219 16.71 12.07 -26.54
N LEU A 220 16.07 12.22 -27.70
CA LEU A 220 15.24 11.19 -28.32
C LEU A 220 16.04 10.43 -29.38
N ALA A 221 15.94 9.10 -29.36
CA ALA A 221 16.43 8.23 -30.41
C ALA A 221 15.31 7.28 -30.88
N PRO A 222 15.11 7.11 -32.20
CA PRO A 222 14.17 6.11 -32.70
C PRO A 222 14.67 4.70 -32.32
N ALA A 223 13.75 3.81 -31.98
CA ALA A 223 14.06 2.40 -31.84
C ALA A 223 14.54 1.83 -33.18
N SER A 224 15.51 0.92 -33.13
CA SER A 224 15.96 0.17 -34.30
C SER A 224 15.75 -1.34 -34.14
N ALA A 225 15.65 -1.82 -32.89
CA ALA A 225 15.01 -3.09 -32.61
C ALA A 225 13.49 -2.91 -32.69
N LEU A 226 12.74 -4.02 -32.86
CA LEU A 226 11.27 -4.12 -33.04
C LEU A 226 10.76 -4.27 -34.49
N GLY A 227 11.63 -4.44 -35.49
CA GLY A 227 11.17 -4.69 -36.88
C GLY A 227 10.48 -3.46 -37.49
N ASP A 228 9.45 -3.67 -38.29
CA ASP A 228 8.74 -2.59 -39.00
C ASP A 228 8.08 -1.59 -38.03
N GLU A 229 7.67 -2.07 -36.85
CA GLU A 229 7.05 -1.25 -35.81
C GLU A 229 8.01 -0.26 -35.13
N ALA A 230 9.32 -0.43 -35.31
CA ALA A 230 10.33 0.41 -34.66
C ALA A 230 10.18 1.90 -35.02
N SER A 231 9.69 2.20 -36.22
CA SER A 231 9.41 3.56 -36.71
C SER A 231 8.36 4.34 -35.89
N GLN A 232 7.61 3.66 -35.02
CA GLN A 232 6.59 4.27 -34.16
C GLN A 232 7.03 4.41 -32.70
N VAL A 233 8.25 3.99 -32.38
CA VAL A 233 8.77 3.98 -31.00
C VAL A 233 10.01 4.85 -30.92
N ASP A 234 9.90 5.93 -30.16
CA ASP A 234 11.05 6.74 -29.75
C ASP A 234 11.46 6.36 -28.33
N VAL A 235 12.75 6.46 -28.03
CA VAL A 235 13.34 6.14 -26.74
C VAL A 235 14.11 7.36 -26.23
N VAL A 236 13.88 7.71 -24.97
CA VAL A 236 14.76 8.57 -24.18
C VAL A 236 15.53 7.63 -23.25
N PRO A 237 16.78 7.24 -23.59
CA PRO A 237 17.58 6.40 -22.71
C PRO A 237 17.97 7.17 -21.45
N ALA A 238 18.47 6.46 -20.44
CA ALA A 238 18.85 7.10 -19.17
C ALA A 238 19.98 8.14 -19.38
N GLY A 239 20.88 7.84 -20.30
CA GLY A 239 21.97 8.70 -20.75
C GLY A 239 22.84 7.93 -21.73
N ARG A 240 23.97 8.53 -22.09
CA ARG A 240 24.98 7.89 -22.92
C ARG A 240 25.83 6.94 -22.08
N LEU A 241 25.78 5.65 -22.36
CA LEU A 241 26.48 4.61 -21.59
C LEU A 241 27.96 4.50 -21.99
N ASP A 242 28.73 5.55 -21.69
CA ASP A 242 30.19 5.56 -21.84
C ASP A 242 30.91 5.64 -20.48
N GLU A 243 32.24 5.75 -20.49
CA GLU A 243 33.06 5.78 -19.28
C GLU A 243 32.67 6.91 -18.31
N GLY A 244 32.09 8.00 -18.83
CA GLY A 244 31.69 9.16 -18.04
C GLY A 244 30.26 9.11 -17.51
N TYR A 245 29.48 8.04 -17.74
CA TYR A 245 28.05 8.01 -17.38
C TYR A 245 27.78 8.24 -15.88
N PHE A 246 28.69 7.81 -15.00
CA PHE A 246 28.59 7.99 -13.55
C PHE A 246 29.51 9.09 -12.99
N GLU A 247 30.27 9.79 -13.84
CA GLU A 247 31.21 10.85 -13.45
C GLU A 247 30.55 12.24 -13.53
#